data_AF-A0A370VQA4-F1
#
_entry.id   AF-A0A370VQA4-F1
#
_cell.length_a   1.000
_cell.length_b   1.000
_cell.length_c   1.000
_cell.angle_alpha   90.00
_cell.angle_beta   90.00
_cell.angle_gamma   90.00
#
_symmetry.space_group_name_H-M   'P 1'
#
loop_
_entity.id
_entity.type
_entity.pdbx_description
1 polymer ?
#
loop_
_entity_poly.entity_id
_entity_poly.type
_entity_poly.pdbx_seq_one_letter_code
_entity_poly.pdbx_strand_id
1 'polypeptide(L)'
;MLHLRLISPPERTEDVVRLIERTVGTTHLVVLPGAARDPAGDLVLCDVAREAGDPLLTGLQRLGLEDEGAIAVENVDLTLSRRADRAEKDAPGEAADAVLWDHLTEATHEESTLSATYLAFITLATMIAACGVVLDNAVLIVGAMAVGPEFGPLAGISTAAVQRQPRLALRSVVALIGGFAVAMAVTVGFSWFMDALGLFSERQLEADRPNTAFVYAPDWFSFIVAVLAGIAGTLSLTSAKSGALVGVAISVTTVPAAANAAVALSYGDTRQTWGSSEQLLLNLLGIVLAGTLTLVLQKWLWSRQPRKVNAV
;
A
#
# COMPACT_ATOMS: atom_id res chain seq x y z
N MET A 1 14.74 -8.15 12.01
CA MET A 1 15.08 -6.99 12.88
C MET A 1 14.73 -5.66 12.24
N LEU A 2 14.35 -4.68 13.06
CA LEU A 2 14.27 -3.24 12.74
C LEU A 2 15.40 -2.51 13.48
N HIS A 3 15.96 -1.47 12.87
CA HIS A 3 16.89 -0.54 13.50
C HIS A 3 16.16 0.77 13.83
N LEU A 4 16.21 1.19 15.09
CA LEU A 4 15.64 2.45 15.55
C LEU A 4 16.76 3.45 15.78
N ARG A 5 16.62 4.63 15.17
CA ARG A 5 17.43 5.81 15.43
C ARG A 5 16.57 6.88 16.06
N LEU A 6 16.84 7.17 17.32
CA LEU A 6 16.05 8.08 18.15
C LEU A 6 16.89 9.31 18.51
N ILE A 7 16.28 10.49 18.47
CA ILE A 7 16.82 11.69 19.10
C ILE A 7 15.92 12.03 20.27
N SER A 8 16.47 12.07 21.47
CA SER A 8 15.73 12.36 22.71
C SER A 8 16.23 13.65 23.34
N PRO A 9 15.33 14.51 23.86
CA PRO A 9 15.72 15.55 24.81
C PRO A 9 16.46 14.92 26.00
N PRO A 10 17.55 15.53 26.52
CA PRO A 10 18.34 14.97 27.61
C PRO A 10 17.52 14.62 28.86
N GLU A 11 16.44 15.35 29.11
CA GLU A 11 15.55 15.15 30.26
C GLU A 11 14.74 13.85 30.17
N ARG A 12 14.53 13.32 28.95
CA ARG A 12 13.72 12.12 28.69
C ARG A 12 14.55 10.88 28.33
N THR A 13 15.87 11.04 28.12
CA THR A 13 16.73 9.94 27.67
C THR A 13 16.70 8.73 28.60
N GLU A 14 16.68 8.94 29.93
CA GLU A 14 16.57 7.83 30.89
C GLU A 14 15.24 7.07 30.76
N ASP A 15 14.13 7.76 30.51
CA ASP A 15 12.83 7.13 30.31
C ASP A 15 12.79 6.32 29.00
N VAL A 16 13.37 6.85 27.93
CA VAL A 16 13.52 6.17 26.65
C VAL A 16 14.34 4.90 26.80
N VAL A 17 15.51 4.99 27.45
CA VAL A 17 16.39 3.84 27.71
C VAL A 17 15.66 2.78 28.54
N ARG A 18 15.01 3.17 29.63
CA ARG A 18 14.24 2.25 30.48
C ARG A 18 13.12 1.55 29.72
N LEU A 19 12.44 2.25 28.81
CA LEU A 19 11.41 1.67 27.97
C LEU A 19 12.01 0.63 27.02
N ILE A 20 13.12 0.94 26.35
CA ILE A 20 13.80 0.01 25.43
C ILE A 20 14.25 -1.25 26.18
N GLU A 21 14.92 -1.10 27.32
CA GLU A 21 15.43 -2.21 28.13
C GLU A 21 14.31 -3.14 28.66
N ARG A 22 13.14 -2.59 28.97
CA ARG A 22 11.97 -3.36 29.42
C ARG A 22 11.21 -4.03 28.28
N THR A 23 11.44 -3.61 27.05
CA THR A 23 10.74 -4.15 25.89
C THR A 23 11.41 -5.45 25.44
N VAL A 24 10.71 -6.57 25.59
CA VAL A 24 11.20 -7.86 25.09
C VAL A 24 11.36 -7.78 23.57
N GLY A 25 12.48 -8.29 23.06
CA GLY A 25 12.80 -8.26 21.64
C GLY A 25 13.68 -7.08 21.23
N THR A 26 14.11 -6.22 22.16
CA THR A 26 15.13 -5.19 21.89
C THR A 26 16.54 -5.72 22.10
N THR A 27 17.50 -5.20 21.33
CA THR A 27 18.92 -5.47 21.47
C THR A 27 19.77 -4.31 20.91
N HIS A 28 21.10 -4.44 21.00
CA HIS A 28 22.07 -3.47 20.45
C HIS A 28 21.80 -2.01 20.85
N LEU A 29 21.38 -1.77 22.10
CA LEU A 29 21.16 -0.43 22.62
C LEU A 29 22.47 0.34 22.73
N VAL A 30 22.51 1.53 22.13
CA VAL A 30 23.63 2.49 22.18
C VAL A 30 23.07 3.86 22.56
N VAL A 31 23.75 4.55 23.47
CA VAL A 31 23.38 5.92 23.90
C VAL A 31 24.59 6.82 23.73
N LEU A 32 24.40 7.92 23.01
CA LEU A 32 25.42 8.92 22.72
C LEU A 32 24.93 10.29 23.22
N PRO A 33 25.30 10.69 24.44
CA PRO A 33 24.83 11.93 25.05
C PRO A 33 25.31 13.18 24.29
N GLY A 34 24.40 14.14 24.07
CA GLY A 34 24.67 15.42 23.41
C GLY A 34 25.15 15.32 21.95
N ALA A 35 24.95 14.16 21.31
CA ALA A 35 25.41 13.93 19.96
C ALA A 35 24.52 14.58 18.88
N ALA A 36 23.23 14.78 19.18
CA ALA A 36 22.28 15.37 18.25
C ALA A 36 22.25 16.90 18.37
N ARG A 37 22.16 17.60 17.23
CA ARG A 37 22.16 19.07 17.16
C ARG A 37 20.81 19.67 16.77
N ASP A 38 20.05 19.00 15.93
CA ASP A 38 18.72 19.43 15.50
C ASP A 38 17.84 18.20 15.20
N PRO A 39 16.89 17.85 16.07
CA PRO A 39 16.70 18.43 17.41
C PRO A 39 17.92 18.21 18.32
N ALA A 40 18.15 19.14 19.25
CA ALA A 40 19.29 19.06 20.17
C ALA A 40 19.02 18.04 21.29
N GLY A 41 19.97 17.13 21.53
CA GLY A 41 19.81 16.12 22.58
C GLY A 41 20.72 14.90 22.42
N ASP A 42 20.25 13.77 22.94
CA ASP A 42 20.96 12.51 22.96
C ASP A 42 20.53 11.64 21.78
N LEU A 43 21.50 10.95 21.16
CA LEU A 43 21.23 9.95 20.13
C LEU A 43 21.12 8.57 20.80
N VAL A 44 19.96 7.93 20.66
CA VAL A 44 19.72 6.57 21.15
C VAL A 44 19.46 5.66 19.95
N LEU A 45 20.25 4.59 19.83
CA LEU A 45 20.10 3.59 18.79
C LEU A 45 19.73 2.26 19.42
N CYS A 46 18.85 1.49 18.81
CA CYS A 46 18.63 0.10 19.21
C CYS A 46 18.08 -0.72 18.06
N ASP A 47 18.26 -2.04 18.10
CA ASP A 47 17.57 -2.94 17.20
C ASP A 47 16.40 -3.60 17.93
N VAL A 48 15.31 -3.87 17.23
CA VAL A 48 14.13 -4.55 17.80
C VAL A 48 13.61 -5.63 16.85
N ALA A 49 13.16 -6.75 17.40
CA ALA A 49 12.39 -7.75 16.67
C ALA A 49 11.11 -7.09 16.13
N ARG A 50 10.70 -7.45 14.91
CA ARG A 50 9.63 -6.72 14.20
C ARG A 50 8.29 -6.81 14.95
N GLU A 51 8.05 -7.94 15.59
CA GLU A 51 6.91 -8.28 16.44
C GLU A 51 6.82 -7.40 17.70
N ALA A 52 7.96 -6.89 18.16
CA ALA A 52 8.07 -6.01 19.32
C ALA A 52 8.19 -4.52 18.94
N GLY A 53 8.24 -4.20 17.64
CA GLY A 53 8.38 -2.83 17.14
C GLY A 53 7.16 -1.96 17.46
N ASP A 54 5.95 -2.43 17.19
CA ASP A 54 4.72 -1.63 17.39
C ASP A 54 4.48 -1.23 18.87
N PRO A 55 4.61 -2.15 19.86
CA PRO A 55 4.57 -1.77 21.27
C PRO A 55 5.65 -0.76 21.68
N LEU A 56 6.86 -0.88 21.12
CA LEU A 56 7.97 0.03 21.42
C LEU A 56 7.70 1.43 20.88
N LEU A 57 7.33 1.52 19.60
CA LEU A 57 7.00 2.79 18.94
C LEU A 57 5.85 3.51 19.65
N THR A 58 4.78 2.78 19.97
CA THR A 58 3.66 3.34 20.76
C THR A 58 4.13 3.87 22.12
N GLY A 59 5.07 3.18 22.77
CA GLY A 59 5.65 3.63 24.03
C GLY A 59 6.49 4.91 23.88
N LEU A 60 7.30 4.99 22.83
CA LEU A 60 8.13 6.16 22.52
C LEU A 60 7.28 7.39 22.15
N GLN A 61 6.21 7.20 21.38
CA GLN A 61 5.22 8.25 21.08
C GLN A 61 4.55 8.77 22.36
N ARG A 62 4.18 7.89 23.30
CA ARG A 62 3.63 8.32 24.60
C ARG A 62 4.61 9.11 25.45
N LEU A 63 5.92 8.94 25.24
CA LEU A 63 6.96 9.77 25.84
C LEU A 63 7.15 11.10 25.11
N GLY A 64 6.34 11.39 24.07
CA GLY A 64 6.38 12.63 23.28
C GLY A 64 7.62 12.78 22.43
N LEU A 65 8.29 11.67 22.07
CA LEU A 65 9.54 11.71 21.31
C LEU A 65 9.33 12.17 19.86
N GLU A 66 8.11 12.05 19.32
CA GLU A 66 7.76 12.54 17.99
C GLU A 66 7.61 14.08 17.92
N ASP A 67 7.33 14.73 19.05
CA ASP A 67 7.10 16.19 19.11
C ASP A 67 8.40 16.97 19.36
N GLU A 68 9.21 16.52 20.33
CA GLU A 68 10.41 17.24 20.81
C GLU A 68 11.72 16.60 20.33
N GLY A 69 11.64 15.40 19.75
CA GLY A 69 12.78 14.58 19.35
C GLY A 69 12.64 14.08 17.92
N ALA A 70 13.12 12.86 17.68
CA ALA A 70 12.89 12.16 16.42
C ALA A 70 12.84 10.65 16.64
N ILE A 71 12.01 9.98 15.84
CA ILE A 71 11.97 8.52 15.73
C ILE A 71 12.18 8.18 14.25
N ALA A 72 13.25 7.47 13.93
CA ALA A 72 13.47 6.90 12.61
C ALA A 72 13.61 5.39 12.73
N VAL A 73 13.02 4.65 11.79
CA VAL A 73 13.00 3.19 11.81
C VAL A 73 13.40 2.65 10.44
N GLU A 74 14.34 1.70 10.42
CA GLU A 74 14.89 1.09 9.22
C GLU A 74 14.77 -0.44 9.30
N ASN A 75 14.64 -1.12 8.15
CA ASN A 75 14.72 -2.58 8.10
C ASN A 75 16.18 -3.01 8.02
N VAL A 76 16.57 -3.99 8.83
CA VAL A 76 17.91 -4.57 8.77
C VAL A 76 17.86 -5.86 7.96
N ASP A 77 18.41 -5.83 6.75
CA ASP A 77 18.38 -6.96 5.81
C ASP A 77 19.17 -8.19 6.33
N LEU A 78 20.27 -7.94 7.04
CA LEU A 78 21.11 -8.99 7.62
C LEU A 78 21.67 -8.56 8.96
N THR A 79 21.37 -9.34 10.01
CA THR A 79 21.99 -9.21 11.32
C THR A 79 22.69 -10.51 11.69
N LEU A 80 23.97 -10.42 12.05
CA LEU A 80 24.75 -11.58 12.55
C LEU A 80 25.07 -11.36 14.03
N SER A 81 24.12 -11.70 14.91
CA SER A 81 24.28 -11.50 16.34
C SER A 81 23.46 -12.50 17.15
N ARG A 82 24.11 -13.22 18.07
CA ARG A 82 23.40 -14.10 19.02
C ARG A 82 22.40 -13.34 19.90
N ARG A 83 22.63 -12.03 20.10
CA ARG A 83 21.72 -11.18 20.88
C ARG A 83 20.48 -10.84 20.06
N ALA A 84 20.63 -10.59 18.76
CA ALA A 84 19.51 -10.44 17.84
C ALA A 84 18.73 -11.75 17.70
N ASP A 85 19.42 -12.89 17.50
CA ASP A 85 18.77 -14.21 17.41
C ASP A 85 17.93 -14.51 18.66
N ARG A 86 18.42 -14.10 19.84
CA ARG A 86 17.71 -14.26 21.10
C ARG A 86 16.53 -13.29 21.21
N ALA A 87 16.72 -12.03 20.80
CA ALA A 87 15.66 -11.04 20.78
C ALA A 87 14.48 -11.46 19.89
N GLU A 88 14.75 -12.00 18.69
CA GLU A 88 13.71 -12.54 17.80
C GLU A 88 13.03 -13.77 18.41
N LYS A 89 13.77 -14.70 19.03
CA LYS A 89 13.19 -15.88 19.70
C LYS A 89 12.34 -15.54 20.93
N ASP A 90 12.75 -14.52 21.67
CA ASP A 90 12.06 -14.10 22.90
C ASP A 90 10.83 -13.22 22.57
N ALA A 91 10.78 -12.63 21.37
CA ALA A 91 9.65 -11.82 20.90
C ALA A 91 8.39 -12.68 20.66
N PRO A 92 7.19 -12.18 20.99
CA PRO A 92 5.96 -12.92 20.80
C PRO A 92 5.47 -12.81 19.35
N GLY A 93 5.41 -13.96 18.64
CA GLY A 93 4.84 -14.05 17.29
C GLY A 93 5.88 -14.46 16.25
N GLU A 94 5.53 -14.27 14.98
CA GLU A 94 6.41 -14.50 13.83
C GLU A 94 6.61 -13.17 13.09
N ALA A 95 7.86 -12.85 12.72
CA ALA A 95 8.23 -11.57 12.12
C ALA A 95 7.50 -11.32 10.79
N ALA A 96 7.21 -12.40 10.05
CA ALA A 96 6.50 -12.33 8.77
C ALA A 96 5.08 -11.80 8.90
N ASP A 97 4.46 -12.02 10.06
CA ASP A 97 3.11 -11.54 10.31
C ASP A 97 3.15 -10.08 10.80
N ALA A 98 4.21 -9.66 11.51
CA ALA A 98 4.30 -8.40 12.27
C ALA A 98 3.79 -7.17 11.50
N VAL A 99 2.69 -6.57 11.97
CA VAL A 99 2.14 -5.32 11.42
C VAL A 99 2.65 -4.13 12.23
N LEU A 100 3.42 -3.26 11.58
CA LEU A 100 3.84 -1.98 12.13
C LEU A 100 2.91 -0.89 11.58
N TRP A 101 2.03 -0.34 12.41
CA TRP A 101 0.99 0.58 11.94
C TRP A 101 1.56 1.88 11.40
N ASP A 102 2.61 2.41 12.03
CA ASP A 102 3.26 3.64 11.57
C ASP A 102 3.92 3.45 10.20
N HIS A 103 4.65 2.35 10.00
CA HIS A 103 5.21 2.02 8.67
C HIS A 103 4.15 1.79 7.61
N LEU A 104 3.04 1.13 7.94
CA LEU A 104 1.93 0.95 6.99
C LEU A 104 1.32 2.30 6.62
N THR A 105 1.19 3.22 7.58
CA THR A 105 0.68 4.57 7.34
C THR A 105 1.63 5.37 6.46
N GLU A 106 2.94 5.31 6.73
CA GLU A 106 3.97 5.99 5.93
C GLU A 106 4.02 5.45 4.50
N ALA A 107 4.10 4.13 4.33
CA ALA A 107 4.14 3.47 3.03
C ALA A 107 2.88 3.80 2.22
N THR A 108 1.70 3.71 2.84
CA THR A 108 0.46 4.10 2.16
C THR A 108 0.36 5.59 1.90
N HIS A 109 0.95 6.45 2.74
CA HIS A 109 0.96 7.90 2.55
C HIS A 109 1.81 8.30 1.34
N GLU A 110 3.04 7.77 1.21
CA GLU A 110 3.91 8.02 0.05
C GLU A 110 3.23 7.59 -1.25
N GLU A 111 2.67 6.38 -1.28
CA GLU A 111 2.00 5.84 -2.47
C GLU A 111 0.63 6.48 -2.75
N SER A 112 -0.05 7.04 -1.75
CA SER A 112 -1.36 7.73 -1.90
C SER A 112 -1.25 9.21 -2.32
N THR A 113 -0.06 9.72 -2.58
CA THR A 113 0.11 11.12 -3.00
C THR A 113 -0.18 11.32 -4.49
N LEU A 114 -0.98 12.34 -4.83
CA LEU A 114 -1.15 12.81 -6.21
C LEU A 114 0.14 13.47 -6.70
N SER A 115 1.12 12.65 -7.06
CA SER A 115 2.38 13.10 -7.65
C SER A 115 2.30 13.08 -9.18
N ALA A 116 3.19 13.85 -9.82
CA ALA A 116 3.33 13.80 -11.28
C ALA A 116 3.70 12.39 -11.78
N THR A 117 4.52 11.67 -11.00
CA THR A 117 4.92 10.29 -11.28
C THR A 117 3.73 9.34 -11.22
N TYR A 118 2.88 9.45 -10.18
CA TYR A 118 1.65 8.69 -10.05
C TYR A 118 0.72 8.92 -11.26
N LEU A 119 0.48 10.19 -11.61
CA LEU A 119 -0.34 10.55 -12.78
C LEU A 119 0.24 10.03 -14.09
N ALA A 120 1.56 10.07 -14.27
CA ALA A 120 2.22 9.54 -15.45
C ALA A 120 2.03 8.01 -15.56
N PHE A 121 2.30 7.26 -14.48
CA PHE A 121 2.15 5.81 -14.48
C PHE A 121 0.71 5.36 -14.70
N ILE A 122 -0.26 5.93 -13.99
CA ILE A 122 -1.67 5.53 -14.16
C ILE A 122 -2.19 5.89 -15.57
N THR A 123 -1.74 7.01 -16.15
CA THR A 123 -2.08 7.39 -17.53
C THR A 123 -1.47 6.42 -18.53
N LEU A 124 -0.17 6.12 -18.42
CA LEU A 124 0.51 5.16 -19.30
C LEU A 124 -0.10 3.75 -19.19
N ALA A 125 -0.38 3.29 -17.98
CA ALA A 125 -1.06 2.01 -17.74
C ALA A 125 -2.42 1.98 -18.44
N THR A 126 -3.23 3.04 -18.30
CA THR A 126 -4.55 3.14 -18.95
C THR A 126 -4.43 3.16 -20.48
N MET A 127 -3.44 3.85 -21.05
CA MET A 127 -3.19 3.85 -22.50
C MET A 127 -2.73 2.49 -23.03
N ILE A 128 -1.84 1.79 -22.31
CA ILE A 128 -1.42 0.42 -22.67
C ILE A 128 -2.63 -0.52 -22.60
N ALA A 129 -3.46 -0.40 -21.57
CA ALA A 129 -4.69 -1.17 -21.45
C ALA A 129 -5.67 -0.85 -22.58
N ALA A 130 -5.79 0.41 -23.02
CA ALA A 130 -6.63 0.79 -24.16
C ALA A 130 -6.20 0.06 -25.45
N CYS A 131 -4.89 -0.01 -25.72
CA CYS A 131 -4.36 -0.83 -26.80
C CYS A 131 -4.69 -2.31 -26.60
N GLY A 132 -4.55 -2.85 -25.39
CA GLY A 132 -4.92 -4.24 -25.07
C GLY A 132 -6.38 -4.55 -25.33
N VAL A 133 -7.28 -3.63 -24.98
CA VAL A 133 -8.73 -3.74 -25.17
C VAL A 133 -9.10 -3.71 -26.65
N VAL A 134 -8.57 -2.76 -27.42
CA VAL A 134 -8.90 -2.61 -28.86
C VAL A 134 -8.31 -3.75 -29.69
N LEU A 135 -7.14 -4.28 -29.30
CA LEU A 135 -6.47 -5.38 -30.00
C LEU A 135 -6.86 -6.77 -29.48
N ASP A 136 -7.80 -6.85 -28.53
CA ASP A 136 -8.17 -8.09 -27.82
C ASP A 136 -6.97 -8.90 -27.30
N ASN A 137 -5.98 -8.21 -26.72
CA ASN A 137 -4.71 -8.79 -26.30
C ASN A 137 -4.57 -8.81 -24.77
N ALA A 138 -4.88 -9.97 -24.18
CA ALA A 138 -4.75 -10.20 -22.73
C ALA A 138 -3.34 -9.97 -22.18
N VAL A 139 -2.28 -10.15 -22.98
CA VAL A 139 -0.89 -9.93 -22.53
C VAL A 139 -0.63 -8.44 -22.30
N LEU A 140 -1.13 -7.57 -23.18
CA LEU A 140 -1.04 -6.11 -23.00
C LEU A 140 -1.86 -5.65 -21.79
N ILE A 141 -3.01 -6.28 -21.55
CA ILE A 141 -3.84 -6.04 -20.38
C ILE A 141 -3.06 -6.36 -19.09
N VAL A 142 -2.45 -7.54 -19.01
CA VAL A 142 -1.63 -7.93 -17.84
C VAL A 142 -0.40 -7.02 -17.69
N GLY A 143 0.21 -6.59 -18.80
CA GLY A 143 1.30 -5.62 -18.78
C GLY A 143 0.87 -4.25 -18.24
N ALA A 144 -0.32 -3.78 -18.61
CA ALA A 144 -0.88 -2.52 -18.09
C ALA A 144 -1.19 -2.60 -16.59
N MET A 145 -1.77 -3.73 -16.16
CA MET A 145 -2.00 -4.02 -14.74
C MET A 145 -0.69 -3.91 -13.94
N ALA A 146 0.41 -4.49 -14.47
CA ALA A 146 1.74 -4.38 -13.85
C ALA A 146 2.28 -2.95 -13.72
N VAL A 147 1.76 -1.98 -14.47
CA VAL A 147 2.25 -0.59 -14.44
C VAL A 147 1.39 0.29 -13.52
N GLY A 148 0.16 -0.12 -13.22
CA GLY A 148 -0.82 0.64 -12.46
C GLY A 148 -0.38 0.93 -11.01
N PRO A 149 -0.28 2.20 -10.58
CA PRO A 149 0.11 2.56 -9.22
C PRO A 149 -1.07 2.70 -8.26
N GLU A 150 -2.28 2.23 -8.62
CA GLU A 150 -3.50 2.50 -7.84
C GLU A 150 -3.59 1.73 -6.52
N PHE A 151 -2.74 0.72 -6.32
CA PHE A 151 -2.77 -0.10 -5.12
C PHE A 151 -2.46 0.70 -3.84
N GLY A 152 -1.52 1.65 -3.92
CA GLY A 152 -1.17 2.52 -2.80
C GLY A 152 -2.34 3.31 -2.24
N PRO A 153 -3.06 4.10 -3.06
CA PRO A 153 -4.32 4.74 -2.67
C PRO A 153 -5.35 3.77 -2.08
N LEU A 154 -5.55 2.58 -2.67
CA LEU A 154 -6.50 1.58 -2.17
C LEU A 154 -6.12 1.07 -0.77
N ALA A 155 -4.84 0.82 -0.55
CA ALA A 155 -4.30 0.44 0.75
C ALA A 155 -4.39 1.58 1.77
N GLY A 156 -4.17 2.82 1.34
CA GLY A 156 -4.37 4.01 2.17
C GLY A 156 -5.81 4.17 2.65
N ILE A 157 -6.79 3.93 1.78
CA ILE A 157 -8.22 3.92 2.14
C ILE A 157 -8.50 2.84 3.20
N SER A 158 -8.02 1.62 2.95
CA SER A 158 -8.22 0.48 3.86
C SER A 158 -7.59 0.72 5.23
N THR A 159 -6.36 1.24 5.25
CA THR A 159 -5.60 1.57 6.46
C THR A 159 -6.28 2.70 7.25
N ALA A 160 -6.70 3.76 6.57
CA ALA A 160 -7.39 4.89 7.17
C ALA A 160 -8.75 4.49 7.75
N ALA A 161 -9.46 3.55 7.13
CA ALA A 161 -10.71 3.00 7.66
C ALA A 161 -10.49 2.24 8.98
N VAL A 162 -9.44 1.41 9.08
CA VAL A 162 -9.11 0.67 10.31
C VAL A 162 -8.58 1.56 11.42
N GLN A 163 -7.78 2.57 11.08
CA GLN A 163 -7.21 3.52 12.05
C GLN A 163 -8.14 4.69 12.40
N ARG A 164 -9.30 4.81 11.73
CA ARG A 164 -10.26 5.90 11.90
C ARG A 164 -9.64 7.28 11.62
N GLN A 165 -8.84 7.38 10.57
CA GLN A 165 -8.21 8.63 10.13
C GLN A 165 -8.89 9.20 8.87
N PRO A 166 -9.99 9.96 8.99
CA PRO A 166 -10.80 10.36 7.83
C PRO A 166 -10.07 11.29 6.85
N ARG A 167 -9.09 12.07 7.32
CA ARG A 167 -8.26 12.94 6.47
C ARG A 167 -7.39 12.13 5.50
N LEU A 168 -6.79 11.03 5.98
CA LEU A 168 -6.00 10.13 5.16
C LEU A 168 -6.90 9.42 4.13
N ALA A 169 -8.06 8.93 4.57
CA ALA A 169 -9.04 8.29 3.69
C ALA A 169 -9.46 9.22 2.53
N LEU A 170 -9.84 10.47 2.85
CA LEU A 170 -10.25 11.44 1.85
C LEU A 170 -9.12 11.72 0.85
N ARG A 171 -7.88 11.87 1.31
CA ARG A 171 -6.72 12.10 0.44
C ARG A 171 -6.49 10.93 -0.52
N SER A 172 -6.52 9.69 -0.03
CA SER A 172 -6.36 8.50 -0.86
C SER A 172 -7.51 8.33 -1.86
N VAL A 173 -8.76 8.63 -1.46
CA VAL A 173 -9.91 8.64 -2.38
C VAL A 173 -9.74 9.69 -3.47
N VAL A 174 -9.33 10.92 -3.11
CA VAL A 174 -9.08 11.99 -4.07
C VAL A 174 -7.94 11.61 -5.03
N ALA A 175 -6.89 10.97 -4.54
CA ALA A 175 -5.80 10.49 -5.38
C ALA A 175 -6.25 9.42 -6.38
N LEU A 176 -7.01 8.45 -5.91
CA LEU A 176 -7.55 7.36 -6.71
C LEU A 176 -8.51 7.87 -7.79
N ILE A 177 -9.55 8.62 -7.39
CA ILE A 177 -10.58 9.13 -8.32
C ILE A 177 -9.98 10.18 -9.26
N GLY A 178 -9.18 11.10 -8.74
CA GLY A 178 -8.50 12.13 -9.54
C GLY A 178 -7.52 11.51 -10.54
N GLY A 179 -6.76 10.50 -10.12
CA GLY A 179 -5.84 9.75 -10.96
C GLY A 179 -6.54 9.08 -12.13
N PHE A 180 -7.57 8.27 -11.86
CA PHE A 180 -8.36 7.63 -12.90
C PHE A 180 -9.06 8.64 -13.81
N ALA A 181 -9.63 9.71 -13.26
CA ALA A 181 -10.30 10.74 -14.06
C ALA A 181 -9.35 11.41 -15.06
N VAL A 182 -8.14 11.80 -14.62
CA VAL A 182 -7.11 12.38 -15.48
C VAL A 182 -6.63 11.35 -16.52
N ALA A 183 -6.33 10.13 -16.10
CA ALA A 183 -5.87 9.06 -16.98
C ALA A 183 -6.90 8.72 -18.08
N MET A 184 -8.18 8.61 -17.71
CA MET A 184 -9.26 8.36 -18.65
C MET A 184 -9.44 9.53 -19.62
N ALA A 185 -9.40 10.78 -19.15
CA ALA A 185 -9.51 11.96 -20.00
C ALA A 185 -8.38 12.03 -21.04
N VAL A 186 -7.13 11.74 -20.62
CA VAL A 186 -5.99 11.67 -21.54
C VAL A 186 -6.13 10.49 -22.50
N THR A 187 -6.64 9.35 -22.01
CA THR A 187 -6.84 8.15 -22.83
C THR A 187 -7.94 8.36 -23.89
N VAL A 188 -9.00 9.13 -23.61
CA VAL A 188 -9.99 9.52 -24.63
C VAL A 188 -9.31 10.29 -25.77
N GLY A 189 -8.48 11.28 -25.44
CA GLY A 189 -7.72 12.04 -26.43
C GLY A 189 -6.73 11.17 -27.22
N PHE A 190 -6.08 10.21 -26.54
CA PHE A 190 -5.23 9.21 -27.18
C PHE A 190 -6.01 8.30 -28.14
N SER A 191 -7.20 7.83 -27.77
CA SER A 191 -8.06 7.02 -28.63
C SER A 191 -8.45 7.76 -29.91
N TRP A 192 -8.82 9.04 -29.82
CA TRP A 192 -9.07 9.87 -31.01
C TRP A 192 -7.83 10.04 -31.89
N PHE A 193 -6.65 10.21 -31.27
CA PHE A 193 -5.40 10.28 -32.02
C PHE A 193 -5.11 8.97 -32.76
N MET A 194 -5.33 7.82 -32.12
CA MET A 194 -5.14 6.50 -32.72
C MET A 194 -6.15 6.20 -33.83
N ASP A 195 -7.40 6.62 -33.67
CA ASP A 195 -8.44 6.53 -34.70
C ASP A 195 -8.08 7.40 -35.92
N ALA A 196 -7.60 8.63 -35.71
CA ALA A 196 -7.13 9.50 -36.79
C ALA A 196 -5.95 8.92 -37.59
N LEU A 197 -5.13 8.07 -36.97
CA LEU A 197 -4.05 7.33 -37.63
C LEU A 197 -4.53 6.02 -38.30
N GLY A 198 -5.81 5.66 -38.16
CA GLY A 198 -6.39 4.41 -38.64
C GLY A 198 -5.92 3.17 -37.87
N LEU A 199 -5.39 3.36 -36.66
CA LEU A 199 -4.90 2.27 -35.80
C LEU A 199 -6.00 1.72 -34.90
N PHE A 200 -6.93 2.58 -34.47
CA PHE A 200 -8.16 2.17 -33.80
C PHE A 200 -9.34 2.31 -34.76
N SER A 201 -10.42 1.57 -34.49
CA SER A 201 -11.70 1.74 -35.17
C SER A 201 -12.84 1.28 -34.28
N GLU A 202 -14.01 1.90 -34.45
CA GLU A 202 -15.25 1.50 -33.76
C GLU A 202 -15.56 0.01 -33.97
N ARG A 203 -15.34 -0.52 -35.19
CA ARG A 203 -15.54 -1.95 -35.48
C ARG A 203 -14.67 -2.89 -34.65
N GLN A 204 -13.45 -2.50 -34.29
CA GLN A 204 -12.59 -3.31 -33.43
C GLN A 204 -13.12 -3.35 -31.99
N LEU A 205 -13.74 -2.25 -31.53
CA LEU A 205 -14.36 -2.19 -30.21
C LEU A 205 -15.67 -2.99 -30.14
N GLU A 206 -16.47 -2.95 -31.20
CA GLU A 206 -17.74 -3.70 -31.30
C GLU A 206 -17.54 -5.18 -31.65
N ALA A 207 -16.35 -5.56 -32.13
CA ALA A 207 -16.03 -6.95 -32.43
C ALA A 207 -16.15 -7.84 -31.19
N ASP A 208 -16.34 -9.13 -31.43
CA ASP A 208 -16.29 -10.12 -30.36
C ASP A 208 -14.86 -10.17 -29.79
N ARG A 209 -14.72 -9.86 -28.51
CA ARG A 209 -13.45 -9.70 -27.79
C ARG A 209 -13.34 -10.74 -26.68
N PRO A 210 -13.27 -12.05 -27.01
CA PRO A 210 -13.32 -13.11 -26.01
C PRO A 210 -12.13 -13.08 -25.03
N ASN A 211 -10.98 -12.57 -25.45
CA ASN A 211 -9.79 -12.51 -24.59
C ASN A 211 -9.82 -11.33 -23.62
N THR A 212 -10.66 -10.32 -23.85
CA THR A 212 -10.75 -9.11 -23.02
C THR A 212 -12.16 -8.83 -22.50
N ALA A 213 -13.12 -9.74 -22.73
CA ALA A 213 -14.52 -9.63 -22.31
C ALA A 213 -14.68 -9.36 -20.79
N PHE A 214 -13.81 -9.94 -19.97
CA PHE A 214 -13.82 -9.76 -18.51
C PHE A 214 -13.61 -8.30 -18.05
N VAL A 215 -13.13 -7.43 -18.95
CA VAL A 215 -12.86 -6.01 -18.67
C VAL A 215 -14.14 -5.16 -18.70
N TYR A 216 -15.15 -5.56 -19.48
CA TYR A 216 -16.38 -4.77 -19.69
C TYR A 216 -17.66 -5.53 -19.38
N ALA A 217 -17.59 -6.84 -19.17
CA ALA A 217 -18.69 -7.66 -18.67
C ALA A 217 -18.47 -7.98 -17.18
N PRO A 218 -19.10 -7.24 -16.25
CA PRO A 218 -19.01 -7.56 -14.84
C PRO A 218 -19.58 -8.96 -14.58
N ASP A 219 -18.79 -9.78 -13.88
CA ASP A 219 -19.16 -11.14 -13.48
C ASP A 219 -18.77 -11.39 -12.03
N TRP A 220 -19.46 -12.33 -11.37
CA TRP A 220 -19.19 -12.74 -9.99
C TRP A 220 -17.74 -13.17 -9.78
N PHE A 221 -17.12 -13.79 -10.78
CA PHE A 221 -15.71 -14.14 -10.73
C PHE A 221 -14.79 -12.91 -10.62
N SER A 222 -15.13 -11.79 -11.28
CA SER A 222 -14.35 -10.55 -11.16
C SER A 222 -14.37 -10.01 -9.73
N PHE A 223 -15.54 -10.06 -9.08
CA PHE A 223 -15.65 -9.67 -7.67
C PHE A 223 -14.84 -10.58 -6.74
N ILE A 224 -14.89 -11.90 -6.94
CA ILE A 224 -14.09 -12.85 -6.15
C ILE A 224 -12.59 -12.57 -6.32
N VAL A 225 -12.13 -12.33 -7.56
CA VAL A 225 -10.72 -11.99 -7.83
C VAL A 225 -10.35 -10.66 -7.17
N ALA A 226 -11.21 -9.64 -7.21
CA ALA A 226 -11.00 -8.36 -6.52
C ALA A 226 -10.85 -8.54 -5.00
N VAL A 227 -11.65 -9.42 -4.39
CA VAL A 227 -11.53 -9.75 -2.96
C VAL A 227 -10.20 -10.45 -2.66
N LEU A 228 -9.84 -11.46 -3.44
CA LEU A 228 -8.57 -12.18 -3.28
C LEU A 228 -7.35 -11.27 -3.48
N ALA A 229 -7.42 -10.38 -4.47
CA ALA A 229 -6.44 -9.33 -4.73
C ALA A 229 -6.30 -8.37 -3.54
N GLY A 230 -7.41 -7.90 -2.97
CA GLY A 230 -7.40 -7.05 -1.79
C GLY A 230 -6.75 -7.73 -0.57
N ILE A 231 -7.05 -9.02 -0.35
CA ILE A 231 -6.38 -9.82 0.70
C ILE A 231 -4.89 -9.92 0.42
N ALA A 232 -4.50 -10.38 -0.77
CA ALA A 232 -3.10 -10.63 -1.13
C ALA A 232 -2.25 -9.36 -1.06
N GLY A 233 -2.76 -8.25 -1.61
CA GLY A 233 -2.06 -6.97 -1.59
C GLY A 233 -1.93 -6.39 -0.18
N THR A 234 -2.98 -6.52 0.65
CA THR A 234 -2.93 -6.08 2.07
C THR A 234 -1.91 -6.90 2.85
N LEU A 235 -1.96 -8.24 2.71
CA LEU A 235 -0.97 -9.12 3.33
C LEU A 235 0.45 -8.77 2.90
N SER A 236 0.65 -8.45 1.62
CA SER A 236 1.97 -8.06 1.11
C SER A 236 2.48 -6.76 1.70
N LEU A 237 1.62 -5.74 1.89
CA LEU A 237 2.04 -4.48 2.53
C LEU A 237 2.36 -4.66 4.01
N THR A 238 1.63 -5.56 4.67
CA THR A 238 1.86 -5.83 6.10
C THR A 238 3.04 -6.77 6.36
N SER A 239 3.46 -7.55 5.37
CA SER A 239 4.57 -8.48 5.52
C SER A 239 5.93 -7.76 5.38
N ALA A 240 6.99 -8.38 5.90
CA ALA A 240 8.37 -7.90 5.75
C ALA A 240 8.91 -8.01 4.30
N LYS A 241 8.10 -8.45 3.34
CA LYS A 241 8.47 -8.57 1.92
C LYS A 241 8.12 -7.28 1.18
N SER A 242 8.91 -6.97 0.15
CA SER A 242 8.81 -5.73 -0.62
C SER A 242 7.40 -5.50 -1.18
N GLY A 243 6.60 -4.64 -0.52
CA GLY A 243 5.22 -4.33 -0.89
C GLY A 243 5.09 -3.73 -2.30
N ALA A 244 6.12 -3.02 -2.76
CA ALA A 244 6.19 -2.40 -4.09
C ALA A 244 6.09 -3.42 -5.24
N LEU A 245 6.64 -4.63 -5.07
CA LEU A 245 6.67 -5.64 -6.13
C LEU A 245 5.33 -6.35 -6.32
N VAL A 246 4.49 -6.34 -5.28
CA VAL A 246 3.22 -7.06 -5.27
C VAL A 246 2.04 -6.13 -5.59
N GLY A 247 2.08 -4.86 -5.16
CA GLY A 247 1.06 -3.86 -5.53
C GLY A 247 0.96 -3.65 -7.05
N VAL A 248 2.12 -3.69 -7.72
CA VAL A 248 2.29 -3.69 -9.19
C VAL A 248 1.56 -4.87 -9.84
N ALA A 249 1.64 -6.09 -9.28
CA ALA A 249 1.07 -7.29 -9.93
C ALA A 249 -0.44 -7.51 -9.67
N ILE A 250 -1.08 -6.67 -8.84
CA ILE A 250 -2.45 -6.88 -8.32
C ILE A 250 -3.43 -5.79 -8.78
N SER A 251 -3.04 -4.89 -9.69
CA SER A 251 -4.00 -4.09 -10.45
C SER A 251 -4.91 -5.08 -11.21
N VAL A 252 -6.06 -5.43 -10.65
CA VAL A 252 -6.98 -6.42 -11.24
C VAL A 252 -7.58 -5.78 -12.49
N THR A 253 -8.88 -5.92 -12.70
CA THR A 253 -9.57 -5.37 -13.86
C THR A 253 -9.85 -3.87 -13.72
N THR A 254 -9.21 -3.16 -12.79
CA THR A 254 -9.36 -1.72 -12.52
C THR A 254 -8.82 -0.86 -13.65
N VAL A 255 -7.51 -0.91 -13.93
CA VAL A 255 -6.90 -0.15 -15.05
C VAL A 255 -7.51 -0.54 -16.39
N PRO A 256 -7.72 -1.82 -16.71
CA PRO A 256 -8.41 -2.22 -17.92
C PRO A 256 -9.84 -1.70 -18.03
N ALA A 257 -10.63 -1.75 -16.96
CA ALA A 257 -12.01 -1.25 -16.98
C ALA A 257 -12.03 0.26 -17.21
N ALA A 258 -11.14 1.02 -16.56
CA ALA A 258 -10.99 2.45 -16.80
C ALA A 258 -10.60 2.74 -18.26
N ALA A 259 -9.69 1.96 -18.83
CA ALA A 259 -9.27 2.09 -20.23
C ALA A 259 -10.42 1.77 -21.21
N ASN A 260 -11.15 0.67 -21.02
CA ASN A 260 -12.31 0.34 -21.86
C ASN A 260 -13.40 1.41 -21.73
N ALA A 261 -13.67 1.91 -20.53
CA ALA A 261 -14.62 3.01 -20.33
C ALA A 261 -14.19 4.28 -21.08
N ALA A 262 -12.90 4.63 -21.06
CA ALA A 262 -12.36 5.77 -21.80
C ALA A 262 -12.45 5.58 -23.33
N VAL A 263 -12.09 4.39 -23.83
CA VAL A 263 -12.20 4.08 -25.27
C VAL A 263 -13.67 4.06 -25.71
N ALA A 264 -14.56 3.41 -24.98
CA ALA A 264 -15.99 3.38 -25.28
C ALA A 264 -16.60 4.79 -25.28
N LEU A 265 -16.21 5.63 -24.32
CA LEU A 265 -16.64 7.02 -24.26
C LEU A 265 -16.16 7.82 -25.50
N SER A 266 -14.95 7.54 -26.00
CA SER A 266 -14.40 8.21 -27.18
C SER A 266 -15.19 7.93 -28.47
N TYR A 267 -15.84 6.76 -28.55
CA TYR A 267 -16.71 6.35 -29.66
C TYR A 267 -18.21 6.58 -29.38
N GLY A 268 -18.58 7.09 -28.20
CA GLY A 268 -19.98 7.34 -27.84
C GLY A 268 -20.78 6.10 -27.43
N ASP A 269 -20.14 4.95 -27.19
CA ASP A 269 -20.80 3.75 -26.66
C ASP A 269 -21.06 3.92 -25.15
N THR A 270 -22.22 4.50 -24.84
CA THR A 270 -22.66 4.74 -23.45
C THR A 270 -22.87 3.45 -22.67
N ARG A 271 -23.19 2.32 -23.34
CA ARG A 271 -23.49 1.06 -22.67
C ARG A 271 -22.21 0.42 -22.15
N GLN A 272 -21.18 0.31 -22.99
CA GLN A 272 -19.87 -0.18 -22.56
C GLN A 272 -19.20 0.76 -21.56
N THR A 273 -19.33 2.07 -21.75
CA THR A 273 -18.80 3.07 -20.81
C THR A 273 -19.37 2.85 -19.41
N TRP A 274 -20.69 2.69 -19.31
CA TRP A 274 -21.36 2.48 -18.02
C TRP A 274 -20.99 1.12 -17.40
N GLY A 275 -21.04 0.03 -18.17
CA GLY A 275 -20.69 -1.31 -17.69
C GLY A 275 -19.25 -1.42 -17.18
N SER A 276 -18.29 -0.80 -17.88
CA SER A 276 -16.90 -0.73 -17.42
C SER A 276 -16.71 0.18 -16.21
N SER A 277 -17.47 1.28 -16.11
CA SER A 277 -17.43 2.14 -14.92
C SER A 277 -17.99 1.43 -13.68
N GLU A 278 -19.07 0.64 -13.82
CA GLU A 278 -19.61 -0.21 -12.77
C GLU A 278 -18.59 -1.26 -12.33
N GLN A 279 -17.96 -1.96 -13.29
CA GLN A 279 -16.90 -2.94 -13.02
C GLN A 279 -15.73 -2.31 -12.27
N LEU A 280 -15.26 -1.13 -12.70
CA LEU A 280 -14.22 -0.38 -12.00
C LEU A 280 -14.62 -0.13 -10.53
N LEU A 281 -15.81 0.43 -10.29
CA LEU A 281 -16.29 0.72 -8.94
C LEU A 281 -16.43 -0.53 -8.08
N LEU A 282 -16.99 -1.62 -8.63
CA LEU A 282 -17.14 -2.89 -7.91
C LEU A 282 -15.78 -3.47 -7.50
N ASN A 283 -14.78 -3.41 -8.38
CA ASN A 283 -13.43 -3.86 -8.06
C ASN A 283 -12.78 -3.02 -6.98
N LEU A 284 -12.85 -1.69 -7.09
CA LEU A 284 -12.28 -0.78 -6.10
C LEU A 284 -12.92 -1.02 -4.72
N LEU A 285 -14.25 -1.14 -4.66
CA LEU A 285 -14.98 -1.44 -3.43
C LEU A 285 -14.64 -2.82 -2.88
N GLY A 286 -14.55 -3.84 -3.74
CA GLY A 286 -14.18 -5.20 -3.36
C GLY A 286 -12.78 -5.27 -2.74
N ILE A 287 -11.81 -4.62 -3.37
CA ILE A 287 -10.42 -4.54 -2.89
C ILE A 287 -10.36 -3.80 -1.55
N VAL A 288 -11.01 -2.64 -1.42
CA VAL A 288 -11.02 -1.86 -0.17
C VAL A 288 -11.71 -2.63 0.96
N LEU A 289 -12.85 -3.26 0.68
CA LEU A 289 -13.58 -4.05 1.68
C LEU A 289 -12.74 -5.23 2.17
N ALA A 290 -12.16 -5.98 1.23
CA ALA A 290 -11.33 -7.14 1.53
C ALA A 290 -10.05 -6.74 2.28
N GLY A 291 -9.38 -5.67 1.86
CA GLY A 291 -8.21 -5.15 2.54
C GLY A 291 -8.52 -4.64 3.94
N THR A 292 -9.61 -3.89 4.10
CA THR A 292 -10.08 -3.43 5.42
C THR A 292 -10.38 -4.61 6.35
N LEU A 293 -11.11 -5.62 5.86
CA LEU A 293 -11.44 -6.81 6.65
C LEU A 293 -10.18 -7.60 7.04
N THR A 294 -9.21 -7.70 6.13
CA THR A 294 -7.92 -8.35 6.38
C THR A 294 -7.15 -7.63 7.48
N LEU A 295 -7.03 -6.31 7.41
CA LEU A 295 -6.37 -5.49 8.44
C LEU A 295 -7.09 -5.60 9.79
N VAL A 296 -8.42 -5.57 9.81
CA VAL A 296 -9.21 -5.76 11.04
C VAL A 296 -8.95 -7.14 11.64
N LEU A 297 -8.91 -8.18 10.81
CA LEU A 297 -8.64 -9.55 11.26
C LEU A 297 -7.22 -9.67 11.81
N GLN A 298 -6.22 -9.12 11.12
CA GLN A 298 -4.83 -9.10 11.60
C GLN A 298 -4.72 -8.37 12.94
N LYS A 299 -5.34 -7.19 13.06
CA LYS A 299 -5.38 -6.42 14.32
C LYS A 299 -6.01 -7.22 15.46
N TRP A 300 -7.11 -7.91 15.17
CA TRP A 300 -7.80 -8.74 16.16
C TRP A 300 -6.98 -9.96 16.58
N LEU A 301 -6.36 -10.67 15.63
CA LEU A 301 -5.47 -11.80 15.91
C LEU A 301 -4.27 -11.37 16.75
N TRP A 302 -3.68 -10.20 16.45
CA TRP A 302 -2.58 -9.65 17.25
C TRP A 302 -2.97 -9.34 18.68
N SER A 303 -4.15 -8.72 18.86
CA SER A 303 -4.65 -8.36 20.19
C SER A 303 -4.90 -9.58 21.09
N ARG A 304 -5.03 -10.77 20.49
CA ARG A 304 -5.25 -12.04 21.19
C ARG A 304 -3.99 -12.87 21.42
N GLN A 305 -2.84 -12.48 20.88
CA GLN A 305 -1.60 -13.17 21.23
C GLN A 305 -1.29 -12.89 22.70
N PRO A 306 -1.14 -13.94 23.53
CA PRO A 306 -0.78 -13.75 24.93
C PRO A 306 0.59 -13.07 24.96
N ARG A 307 0.64 -11.87 25.56
CA ARG A 307 1.89 -11.28 26.01
C ARG A 307 2.58 -12.34 26.87
N LYS A 308 3.65 -12.96 26.37
CA LYS A 308 4.57 -13.73 27.21
C LYS A 308 5.22 -12.73 28.15
N VAL A 309 4.56 -12.45 29.27
CA VAL A 309 5.17 -11.83 30.43
C VAL A 309 6.09 -12.90 31.00
N ASN A 310 7.36 -12.88 30.59
CA ASN A 310 8.37 -13.61 31.33
C ASN A 310 8.50 -12.89 32.68
N ALA A 311 7.98 -13.54 33.72
CA ALA A 311 8.32 -13.22 35.09
C ALA A 311 9.84 -13.33 35.23
N VAL A 312 10.48 -12.21 35.56
CA VAL A 312 11.81 -12.17 36.16
C VAL A 312 11.63 -11.82 37.62
#